data_AF-A0A7Z9GC11-F1
#
_entry.id   AF-A0A7Z9GC11-F1
#
_cell.length_a   1.000
_cell.length_b   1.000
_cell.length_c   1.000
_cell.angle_alpha   90.00
_cell.angle_beta   90.00
_cell.angle_gamma   90.00
#
_symmetry.space_group_name_H-M   'P 1'
#
loop_
_entity.id
_entity.type
_entity.pdbx_description
1 polymer ?
#
loop_
_entity_poly.entity_id
_entity_poly.type
_entity_poly.pdbx_seq_one_letter_code
_entity_poly.pdbx_strand_id
1 'polypeptide(L)'
;MQTNIKCLLALCAISVLAVSSCVKEEYDLNTLVQTGTWQPEIAMPLVHSKLSVEDIMAPAENDQDELGVDPDGLMLLIYKDTLFSAWAQTFIPGLLPGGSLTGASIGGPHGVFLPIDSLDMNLEVYNKVVGGSFYFENPTVRVIVTSTLGVPVDIAFVVLDAYSPINGTLPIELWGNTAPPNLALDNPSSPSYPTVWGDTAVTVYTFDETNSNIKDFLQINPKYIFYSVQADVNPGSTDPTFFVLDTSEFSVEVEVELPLHGTANFVSLGDTIPFELGLNDPSGSEVVVTEALFMVNTYNDFPVDVEMQLLFMDSNQVVIDSLFRNGQSFILRGASVGPAPALRTSTPRHTVTQVFVNQARLDNLGRAQEMIVRGRLTTSNDGFDLVKVYQDYEIEVKLGVKAKLQIGE
;
A
#
# COMPACT_ATOMS: atom_id res chain seq x y z
N MET A 1 59.61 -25.76 92.01
CA MET A 1 58.91 -26.56 90.99
C MET A 1 57.61 -25.82 90.64
N GLN A 2 57.76 -24.72 89.90
CA GLN A 2 56.73 -23.72 89.62
C GLN A 2 56.79 -23.43 88.12
N THR A 3 56.45 -24.43 87.32
CA THR A 3 56.41 -24.31 85.87
C THR A 3 55.48 -25.41 85.41
N ASN A 4 54.29 -25.03 84.93
CA ASN A 4 53.30 -25.81 84.15
C ASN A 4 51.81 -25.50 84.46
N ILE A 5 51.49 -24.47 85.25
CA ILE A 5 50.09 -23.99 85.39
C ILE A 5 49.72 -22.96 84.30
N LYS A 6 50.68 -22.22 83.73
CA LYS A 6 50.41 -21.23 82.69
C LYS A 6 50.10 -21.83 81.30
N CYS A 7 50.62 -23.03 81.00
CA CYS A 7 50.27 -23.75 79.75
C CYS A 7 48.88 -24.40 79.79
N LEU A 8 48.42 -24.85 80.97
CA LEU A 8 47.11 -25.53 81.10
C LEU A 8 45.94 -24.53 80.98
N LEU A 9 46.12 -23.30 81.47
CA LEU A 9 45.14 -22.21 81.32
C LEU A 9 45.11 -21.64 79.90
N ALA A 10 46.24 -21.61 79.18
CA ALA A 10 46.28 -21.22 77.77
C ALA A 10 45.59 -22.24 76.85
N LEU A 11 45.72 -23.54 77.15
CA LEU A 11 45.04 -24.60 76.37
C LEU A 11 43.51 -24.62 76.60
N CYS A 12 43.04 -24.30 77.81
CA CYS A 12 41.60 -24.20 78.11
C CYS A 12 40.95 -22.92 77.56
N ALA A 13 41.70 -21.81 77.44
CA ALA A 13 41.18 -20.59 76.82
C ALA A 13 41.04 -20.72 75.29
N ILE A 14 41.93 -21.49 74.64
CA ILE A 14 41.87 -21.76 73.20
C ILE A 14 40.78 -22.78 72.86
N SER A 15 40.47 -23.73 73.74
CA SER A 15 39.38 -24.68 73.53
C SER A 15 37.98 -24.08 73.70
N VAL A 16 37.82 -23.02 74.52
CA VAL A 16 36.54 -22.30 74.67
C VAL A 16 36.28 -21.33 73.50
N LEU A 17 37.33 -20.83 72.84
CA LEU A 17 37.21 -19.97 71.65
C LEU A 17 36.94 -20.76 70.34
N ALA A 18 37.14 -22.08 70.33
CA ALA A 18 36.89 -22.92 69.16
C ALA A 18 35.45 -23.45 69.05
N VAL A 19 34.60 -23.27 70.08
CA VAL A 19 33.22 -23.80 70.11
C VAL A 19 32.15 -22.77 69.77
N SER A 20 32.52 -21.51 69.51
CA SER A 20 31.57 -20.46 69.07
C SER A 20 31.59 -20.18 67.56
N SER A 21 32.36 -20.93 66.76
CA SER A 21 32.51 -20.70 65.31
C SER A 21 31.63 -21.61 64.43
N CYS A 22 30.49 -22.06 64.92
CA CYS A 22 29.45 -22.64 64.08
C CYS A 22 28.07 -22.44 64.71
N VAL A 23 27.66 -21.18 64.84
CA VAL A 23 26.27 -20.90 64.47
C VAL A 23 26.30 -20.90 62.95
N LYS A 24 25.98 -22.05 62.34
CA LYS A 24 25.39 -22.01 61.00
C LYS A 24 24.09 -21.25 61.20
N GLU A 25 24.11 -19.95 60.96
CA GLU A 25 22.89 -19.29 60.52
C GLU A 25 22.59 -19.97 59.17
N GLU A 26 21.79 -21.03 59.23
CA GLU A 26 21.02 -21.46 58.07
C GLU A 26 20.22 -20.23 57.68
N TYR A 27 20.70 -19.53 56.65
CA TYR A 27 19.89 -18.59 55.90
C TYR A 27 18.75 -19.42 55.30
N ASP A 28 17.66 -19.55 56.06
CA ASP A 28 16.44 -20.13 55.60
C ASP A 28 15.84 -19.15 54.58
N LEU A 29 16.21 -19.30 53.31
CA LEU A 29 15.69 -18.51 52.20
C LEU A 29 14.15 -18.60 52.12
N ASN A 30 13.51 -19.58 52.76
CA ASN A 30 12.05 -19.67 52.85
C ASN A 30 11.45 -18.61 53.78
N THR A 31 12.22 -18.04 54.72
CA THR A 31 11.78 -16.92 55.57
C THR A 31 11.93 -15.55 54.91
N LEU A 32 12.67 -15.42 53.81
CA LEU A 32 12.71 -14.20 53.00
C LEU A 32 11.51 -14.07 52.04
N VAL A 33 10.83 -15.19 51.76
CA VAL A 33 9.65 -15.23 50.86
C VAL A 33 8.35 -14.99 51.63
N GLN A 34 8.34 -15.19 52.94
CA GLN A 34 7.14 -14.96 53.74
C GLN A 34 6.99 -13.47 54.08
N THR A 35 6.01 -12.84 53.42
CA THR A 35 5.41 -11.50 53.65
C THR A 35 5.76 -10.35 52.70
N GLY A 36 6.10 -10.65 51.43
CA GLY A 36 6.15 -9.60 50.40
C GLY A 36 5.62 -10.07 49.06
N THR A 37 4.55 -9.46 48.56
CA THR A 37 4.17 -9.57 47.15
C THR A 37 5.32 -9.02 46.30
N TRP A 38 6.02 -9.88 45.55
CA TRP A 38 7.13 -9.46 44.70
C TRP A 38 6.57 -8.78 43.44
N GLN A 39 6.97 -7.52 43.21
CA GLN A 39 6.51 -6.72 42.08
C GLN A 39 7.68 -6.24 41.19
N PRO A 40 8.32 -7.13 40.42
CA PRO A 40 9.42 -6.73 39.56
C PRO A 40 8.95 -5.87 38.38
N GLU A 41 9.80 -4.92 37.97
CA GLU A 41 9.65 -4.19 36.71
C GLU A 41 10.64 -4.73 35.69
N ILE A 42 10.15 -5.10 34.52
CA ILE A 42 10.97 -5.56 33.39
C ILE A 42 10.80 -4.60 32.22
N ALA A 43 11.88 -4.37 31.48
CA ALA A 43 11.85 -3.62 30.23
C ALA A 43 12.45 -4.48 29.13
N MET A 44 11.75 -4.60 28.00
CA MET A 44 12.20 -5.39 26.87
C MET A 44 11.85 -4.71 25.54
N PRO A 45 12.76 -4.74 24.55
CA PRO A 45 12.38 -4.45 23.17
C PRO A 45 11.46 -5.57 22.67
N LEU A 46 10.40 -5.20 21.95
CA LEU A 46 9.44 -6.15 21.39
C LEU A 46 9.56 -6.25 19.88
N VAL A 47 9.58 -5.11 19.19
CA VAL A 47 9.57 -5.04 17.73
C VAL A 47 10.55 -3.99 17.25
N HIS A 48 11.32 -4.33 16.22
CA HIS A 48 12.03 -3.38 15.38
C HIS A 48 11.68 -3.73 13.94
N SER A 49 10.98 -2.82 13.26
CA SER A 49 10.55 -3.00 11.88
C SER A 49 10.97 -1.79 11.06
N LYS A 50 11.30 -2.03 9.80
CA LYS A 50 11.49 -1.04 8.76
C LYS A 50 10.58 -1.41 7.59
N LEU A 51 9.90 -0.43 7.04
CA LEU A 51 9.02 -0.57 5.89
C LEU A 51 9.47 0.42 4.82
N SER A 52 9.79 -0.09 3.65
CA SER A 52 10.09 0.70 2.46
C SER A 52 8.80 1.11 1.72
N VAL A 53 8.91 1.92 0.66
CA VAL A 53 7.75 2.23 -0.19
C VAL A 53 7.16 0.96 -0.81
N GLU A 54 8.01 0.06 -1.30
CA GLU A 54 7.58 -1.19 -1.93
C GLU A 54 6.80 -2.08 -0.95
N ASP A 55 7.19 -2.12 0.32
CA ASP A 55 6.47 -2.89 1.35
C ASP A 55 5.07 -2.31 1.63
N ILE A 56 4.89 -1.00 1.46
CA ILE A 56 3.64 -0.28 1.75
C ILE A 56 2.71 -0.27 0.54
N MET A 57 3.28 -0.15 -0.67
CA MET A 57 2.55 0.02 -1.93
C MET A 57 2.64 -1.19 -2.86
N ALA A 58 2.97 -2.36 -2.31
CA ALA A 58 3.08 -3.60 -3.07
C ALA A 58 1.81 -3.81 -3.93
N PRO A 59 1.95 -3.95 -5.27
CA PRO A 59 0.83 -4.17 -6.19
C PRO A 59 0.03 -5.42 -5.77
N ALA A 60 -1.25 -5.47 -6.15
CA ALA A 60 -2.09 -6.62 -5.94
C ALA A 60 -1.45 -7.79 -6.70
N GLU A 61 -1.77 -9.03 -6.33
CA GLU A 61 -1.31 -10.24 -7.06
C GLU A 61 -1.91 -10.34 -8.50
N ASN A 62 -2.15 -9.21 -9.17
CA ASN A 62 -2.69 -9.07 -10.50
C ASN A 62 -1.58 -8.54 -11.43
N ASP A 63 -1.39 -9.16 -12.59
CA ASP A 63 -0.28 -8.86 -13.51
C ASP A 63 -0.32 -7.46 -14.18
N GLN A 64 -1.32 -6.63 -13.88
CA GLN A 64 -1.61 -5.36 -14.59
C GLN A 64 -1.12 -4.10 -13.84
N ASP A 65 -0.81 -4.21 -12.56
CA ASP A 65 -0.38 -3.10 -11.71
C ASP A 65 1.14 -3.18 -11.50
N GLU A 66 1.86 -2.14 -11.92
CA GLU A 66 3.31 -2.04 -11.81
C GLU A 66 3.69 -0.82 -10.98
N LEU A 67 4.62 -1.00 -10.03
CA LEU A 67 5.23 0.09 -9.29
C LEU A 67 6.55 0.46 -9.97
N GLY A 68 6.55 1.60 -10.66
CA GLY A 68 7.71 2.14 -11.36
C GLY A 68 8.47 3.20 -10.56
N VAL A 69 9.66 3.55 -11.05
CA VAL A 69 10.49 4.63 -10.50
C VAL A 69 11.01 5.49 -11.63
N ASP A 70 10.84 6.81 -11.52
CA ASP A 70 11.39 7.76 -12.49
C ASP A 70 12.92 7.95 -12.29
N PRO A 71 13.63 8.64 -13.22
CA PRO A 71 15.07 8.87 -13.10
C PRO A 71 15.52 9.62 -11.84
N ASP A 72 14.63 10.41 -11.20
CA ASP A 72 14.90 11.16 -9.98
C ASP A 72 14.55 10.36 -8.70
N GLY A 73 14.03 9.14 -8.85
CA GLY A 73 13.61 8.25 -7.78
C GLY A 73 12.17 8.45 -7.31
N LEU A 74 11.36 9.27 -8.01
CA LEU A 74 9.94 9.44 -7.73
C LEU A 74 9.20 8.16 -8.09
N MET A 75 8.33 7.73 -7.19
CA MET A 75 7.52 6.54 -7.40
C MET A 75 6.39 6.81 -8.40
N LEU A 76 6.13 5.85 -9.28
CA LEU A 76 5.09 5.90 -10.30
C LEU A 76 4.16 4.69 -10.11
N LEU A 77 2.86 4.91 -10.03
CA LEU A 77 1.88 3.83 -10.16
C LEU A 77 1.52 3.71 -11.64
N ILE A 78 1.82 2.55 -12.24
CA ILE A 78 1.60 2.30 -13.66
C ILE A 78 0.55 1.20 -13.79
N TYR A 79 -0.52 1.48 -14.50
CA TYR A 79 -1.58 0.53 -14.81
C TYR A 79 -1.63 0.31 -16.31
N LYS A 80 -1.68 -0.94 -16.76
CA LYS A 80 -1.74 -1.30 -18.18
C LYS A 80 -2.92 -2.24 -18.43
N ASP A 81 -3.59 -2.08 -19.56
CA ASP A 81 -4.56 -3.07 -20.03
C ASP A 81 -4.71 -3.05 -21.56
N THR A 82 -5.16 -4.16 -22.13
CA THR A 82 -5.51 -4.27 -23.55
C THR A 82 -7.02 -4.10 -23.73
N LEU A 83 -7.44 -2.97 -24.28
CA LEU A 83 -8.86 -2.69 -24.56
C LEU A 83 -9.39 -3.55 -25.71
N PHE A 84 -8.52 -3.88 -26.67
CA PHE A 84 -8.87 -4.67 -27.84
C PHE A 84 -7.64 -5.31 -28.47
N SER A 85 -7.80 -6.54 -28.96
CA SER A 85 -6.92 -7.15 -29.95
C SER A 85 -7.74 -8.03 -30.88
N ALA A 86 -7.50 -7.93 -32.19
CA ALA A 86 -8.08 -8.85 -33.16
C ALA A 86 -7.18 -9.08 -34.37
N TRP A 87 -7.34 -10.28 -34.92
CA TRP A 87 -6.73 -10.71 -36.18
C TRP A 87 -7.57 -10.23 -37.37
N ALA A 88 -6.92 -9.85 -38.46
CA ALA A 88 -7.54 -9.37 -39.69
C ALA A 88 -8.60 -10.33 -40.26
N GLN A 89 -8.36 -11.64 -40.14
CA GLN A 89 -9.30 -12.67 -40.56
C GLN A 89 -10.70 -12.55 -39.91
N THR A 90 -10.81 -11.87 -38.77
CA THR A 90 -12.08 -11.71 -38.05
C THR A 90 -12.95 -10.59 -38.61
N PHE A 91 -12.36 -9.60 -39.28
CA PHE A 91 -13.06 -8.40 -39.73
C PHE A 91 -12.85 -8.05 -41.22
N ILE A 92 -11.95 -8.73 -41.94
CA ILE A 92 -11.79 -8.57 -43.39
C ILE A 92 -12.46 -9.74 -44.14
N PRO A 93 -13.61 -9.49 -44.81
CA PRO A 93 -14.30 -10.53 -45.55
C PRO A 93 -13.44 -11.10 -46.69
N GLY A 94 -13.41 -12.43 -46.80
CA GLY A 94 -12.71 -13.12 -47.90
C GLY A 94 -11.23 -13.39 -47.66
N LEU A 95 -10.67 -12.96 -46.52
CA LEU A 95 -9.32 -13.34 -46.10
C LEU A 95 -9.33 -14.78 -45.55
N LEU A 96 -8.74 -15.72 -46.29
CA LEU A 96 -8.67 -17.14 -45.92
C LEU A 96 -7.44 -17.41 -45.03
N PRO A 97 -7.48 -18.44 -44.17
CA PRO A 97 -6.31 -18.88 -43.41
C PRO A 97 -5.10 -19.18 -44.32
N GLY A 98 -3.93 -18.65 -43.94
CA GLY A 98 -2.68 -18.65 -44.72
C GLY A 98 -2.68 -17.70 -45.92
N GLY A 99 -3.71 -16.85 -46.07
CA GLY A 99 -3.91 -15.97 -47.22
C GLY A 99 -3.46 -14.53 -47.00
N SER A 100 -3.48 -13.76 -48.09
CA SER A 100 -3.24 -12.31 -48.07
C SER A 100 -4.06 -11.58 -49.13
N LEU A 101 -4.33 -10.31 -48.86
CA LEU A 101 -4.98 -9.37 -49.78
C LEU A 101 -4.06 -8.17 -50.01
N THR A 102 -4.11 -7.57 -51.19
CA THR A 102 -3.27 -6.42 -51.56
C THR A 102 -4.03 -5.39 -52.40
N GLY A 103 -3.70 -4.12 -52.18
CA GLY A 103 -4.33 -2.99 -52.87
C GLY A 103 -5.85 -3.08 -52.99
N ALA A 104 -6.36 -2.98 -54.21
CA ALA A 104 -7.80 -2.98 -54.47
C ALA A 104 -8.54 -4.26 -54.03
N SER A 105 -7.86 -5.40 -53.84
CA SER A 105 -8.52 -6.64 -53.38
C SER A 105 -8.84 -6.62 -51.89
N ILE A 106 -8.24 -5.72 -51.12
CA ILE A 106 -8.55 -5.51 -49.70
C ILE A 106 -9.97 -4.97 -49.56
N GLY A 107 -10.39 -4.06 -50.45
CA GLY A 107 -11.67 -3.34 -50.32
C GLY A 107 -11.73 -2.46 -49.05
N GLY A 108 -12.93 -1.98 -48.71
CA GLY A 108 -13.16 -1.18 -47.50
C GLY A 108 -14.21 -0.06 -47.74
N PRO A 109 -14.63 0.68 -46.69
CA PRO A 109 -14.26 0.50 -45.29
C PRO A 109 -14.75 -0.84 -44.71
N HIS A 110 -13.92 -1.47 -43.87
CA HIS A 110 -14.34 -2.59 -43.04
C HIS A 110 -14.53 -2.09 -41.61
N GLY A 111 -15.80 -1.92 -41.23
CA GLY A 111 -16.17 -1.44 -39.91
C GLY A 111 -16.02 -2.54 -38.86
N VAL A 112 -15.27 -2.23 -37.80
CA VAL A 112 -15.12 -3.00 -36.59
C VAL A 112 -15.81 -2.24 -35.47
N PHE A 113 -16.74 -2.88 -34.78
CA PHE A 113 -17.42 -2.29 -33.64
C PHE A 113 -17.27 -3.20 -32.43
N LEU A 114 -16.70 -2.64 -31.36
CA LEU A 114 -16.69 -3.27 -30.05
C LEU A 114 -17.83 -2.69 -29.24
N PRO A 115 -18.73 -3.55 -28.72
CA PRO A 115 -19.76 -3.10 -27.81
C PRO A 115 -19.12 -2.48 -26.56
N ILE A 116 -19.95 -1.78 -25.78
CA ILE A 116 -19.51 -1.21 -24.51
C ILE A 116 -18.93 -2.32 -23.64
N ASP A 117 -17.72 -2.07 -23.13
CA ASP A 117 -17.04 -2.87 -22.13
C ASP A 117 -16.54 -1.96 -20.99
N SER A 118 -15.96 -2.54 -19.95
CA SER A 118 -15.44 -1.82 -18.78
C SER A 118 -14.01 -2.21 -18.46
N LEU A 119 -13.17 -1.20 -18.32
CA LEU A 119 -11.87 -1.30 -17.69
C LEU A 119 -12.02 -1.17 -16.18
N ASP A 120 -11.58 -2.16 -15.40
CA ASP A 120 -11.59 -2.09 -13.94
C ASP A 120 -10.37 -1.29 -13.47
N MET A 121 -10.60 -0.04 -13.05
CA MET A 121 -9.62 0.84 -12.44
C MET A 121 -9.39 0.42 -10.98
N ASN A 122 -9.02 -0.85 -10.79
CA ASN A 122 -8.81 -1.48 -9.51
C ASN A 122 -7.48 -1.06 -8.88
N LEU A 123 -7.11 0.22 -9.01
CA LEU A 123 -5.91 0.78 -8.42
C LEU A 123 -5.96 0.46 -6.93
N GLU A 124 -4.99 -0.31 -6.45
CA GLU A 124 -5.00 -0.80 -5.08
C GLU A 124 -5.18 0.27 -4.01
N VAL A 125 -4.67 1.47 -4.32
CA VAL A 125 -4.81 2.66 -3.49
C VAL A 125 -6.29 2.99 -3.22
N TYR A 126 -7.22 2.60 -4.09
CA TYR A 126 -8.67 2.78 -3.93
C TYR A 126 -9.36 1.59 -3.25
N ASN A 127 -8.82 0.38 -3.34
CA ASN A 127 -9.46 -0.83 -2.82
C ASN A 127 -9.45 -0.95 -1.30
N LYS A 128 -8.42 -0.38 -0.66
CA LYS A 128 -8.26 -0.42 0.80
C LYS A 128 -8.86 0.81 1.49
N VAL A 129 -9.53 1.68 0.72
CA VAL A 129 -10.05 2.96 1.20
C VAL A 129 -11.55 2.87 1.43
N VAL A 130 -11.95 3.08 2.69
CA VAL A 130 -13.36 3.14 3.10
C VAL A 130 -13.95 4.52 2.78
N GLY A 131 -13.11 5.54 2.70
CA GLY A 131 -13.50 6.89 2.29
C GLY A 131 -12.31 7.84 2.28
N GLY A 132 -12.36 8.86 1.42
CA GLY A 132 -11.27 9.80 1.24
C GLY A 132 -11.16 10.31 -0.18
N SER A 133 -10.08 11.06 -0.43
CA SER A 133 -9.76 11.61 -1.74
C SER A 133 -8.28 11.51 -2.01
N PHE A 134 -7.96 11.29 -3.28
CA PHE A 134 -6.61 11.41 -3.84
C PHE A 134 -6.64 12.48 -4.92
N TYR A 135 -5.55 13.22 -5.02
CA TYR A 135 -5.34 14.17 -6.09
C TYR A 135 -3.94 13.95 -6.65
N PHE A 136 -3.85 13.66 -7.94
CA PHE A 136 -2.60 13.51 -8.66
C PHE A 136 -2.30 14.79 -9.43
N GLU A 137 -1.11 15.35 -9.22
CA GLU A 137 -0.72 16.62 -9.83
C GLU A 137 -0.29 16.47 -11.29
N ASN A 138 0.31 15.33 -11.68
CA ASN A 138 0.80 15.12 -13.05
C ASN A 138 0.43 13.73 -13.61
N PRO A 139 -0.85 13.34 -13.66
CA PRO A 139 -1.25 12.06 -14.23
C PRO A 139 -1.07 12.06 -15.76
N THR A 140 -0.76 10.90 -16.34
CA THR A 140 -0.64 10.70 -17.78
C THR A 140 -1.39 9.45 -18.22
N VAL A 141 -2.11 9.51 -19.32
CA VAL A 141 -2.71 8.35 -20.00
C VAL A 141 -2.09 8.20 -21.37
N ARG A 142 -1.69 6.99 -21.73
CA ARG A 142 -1.22 6.62 -23.07
C ARG A 142 -2.21 5.65 -23.69
N VAL A 143 -2.65 5.94 -24.91
CA VAL A 143 -3.34 4.98 -25.76
C VAL A 143 -2.36 4.51 -26.81
N ILE A 144 -2.04 3.22 -26.78
CA ILE A 144 -1.02 2.59 -27.61
C ILE A 144 -1.74 1.74 -28.66
N VAL A 145 -1.63 2.15 -29.92
CA VAL A 145 -2.21 1.43 -31.05
C VAL A 145 -1.09 0.68 -31.76
N THR A 146 -1.19 -0.65 -31.79
CA THR A 146 -0.24 -1.52 -32.48
C THR A 146 -0.93 -2.16 -33.67
N SER A 147 -0.31 -2.08 -34.85
CA SER A 147 -0.87 -2.60 -36.09
C SER A 147 0.18 -3.30 -36.93
N THR A 148 -0.14 -4.50 -37.42
CA THR A 148 0.59 -5.20 -38.49
C THR A 148 -0.21 -5.23 -39.80
N LEU A 149 -1.29 -4.46 -39.87
CA LEU A 149 -2.07 -4.22 -41.09
C LEU A 149 -1.34 -3.23 -41.98
N GLY A 150 -1.07 -3.56 -43.23
CA GLY A 150 -0.49 -2.63 -44.20
C GLY A 150 -1.47 -1.61 -44.78
N VAL A 151 -2.44 -1.16 -43.99
CA VAL A 151 -3.51 -0.24 -44.36
C VAL A 151 -3.81 0.74 -43.23
N PRO A 152 -4.30 1.96 -43.53
CA PRO A 152 -4.78 2.88 -42.51
C PRO A 152 -6.00 2.31 -41.77
N VAL A 153 -6.09 2.62 -40.48
CA VAL A 153 -7.23 2.30 -39.61
C VAL A 153 -7.62 3.57 -38.86
N ASP A 154 -8.84 4.05 -39.09
CA ASP A 154 -9.39 5.16 -38.31
C ASP A 154 -10.09 4.58 -37.07
N ILE A 155 -9.87 5.17 -35.89
CA ILE A 155 -10.40 4.68 -34.60
C ILE A 155 -11.15 5.82 -33.92
N ALA A 156 -12.29 5.53 -33.31
CA ALA A 156 -12.99 6.44 -32.42
C ALA A 156 -13.54 5.74 -31.19
N PHE A 157 -13.48 6.43 -30.05
CA PHE A 157 -14.27 6.08 -28.87
C PHE A 157 -15.68 6.65 -29.00
N VAL A 158 -16.67 5.76 -28.98
CA VAL A 158 -18.10 6.10 -29.06
C VAL A 158 -18.72 6.28 -27.67
N VAL A 159 -18.11 5.64 -26.66
CA VAL A 159 -18.37 5.79 -25.23
C VAL A 159 -16.99 5.87 -24.57
N LEU A 160 -16.82 6.80 -23.65
CA LEU A 160 -15.62 6.91 -22.81
C LEU A 160 -15.98 7.66 -21.52
N ASP A 161 -16.39 6.91 -20.51
CA ASP A 161 -16.94 7.45 -19.27
C ASP A 161 -16.24 6.83 -18.05
N ALA A 162 -15.75 7.67 -17.15
CA ALA A 162 -15.28 7.26 -15.84
C ALA A 162 -16.49 7.10 -14.90
N TYR A 163 -16.54 6.02 -14.14
CA TYR A 163 -17.63 5.74 -13.20
C TYR A 163 -17.11 5.44 -11.80
N SER A 164 -17.70 6.10 -10.81
CA SER A 164 -17.52 5.87 -9.38
C SER A 164 -18.84 5.45 -8.75
N PRO A 165 -18.87 4.36 -7.95
CA PRO A 165 -20.07 3.98 -7.19
C PRO A 165 -20.56 5.06 -6.21
N ILE A 166 -19.67 5.98 -5.82
CA ILE A 166 -19.94 7.02 -4.82
C ILE A 166 -20.22 8.37 -5.50
N ASN A 167 -19.41 8.73 -6.50
CA ASN A 167 -19.44 10.07 -7.12
C ASN A 167 -20.17 10.11 -8.48
N GLY A 168 -20.63 8.96 -8.99
CA GLY A 168 -21.37 8.86 -10.25
C GLY A 168 -20.46 8.79 -11.48
N THR A 169 -20.99 9.20 -12.63
CA THR A 169 -20.30 9.12 -13.93
C THR A 169 -19.77 10.48 -14.35
N LEU A 170 -18.56 10.52 -14.92
CA LEU A 170 -17.96 11.68 -15.56
C LEU A 170 -17.45 11.29 -16.96
N PRO A 171 -17.80 12.03 -18.03
CA PRO A 171 -17.24 11.78 -19.35
C PRO A 171 -15.74 12.10 -19.37
N ILE A 172 -14.95 11.27 -20.06
CA ILE A 172 -13.53 11.52 -20.29
C ILE A 172 -13.39 12.32 -21.58
N GLU A 173 -12.63 13.41 -21.49
CA GLU A 173 -12.37 14.34 -22.58
C GLU A 173 -10.93 14.20 -23.04
N LEU A 174 -10.73 14.02 -24.34
CA LEU A 174 -9.41 13.98 -24.97
C LEU A 174 -9.31 15.09 -26.02
N TRP A 175 -8.14 15.72 -26.14
CA TRP A 175 -7.87 16.93 -26.93
C TRP A 175 -8.83 18.11 -26.67
N GLY A 176 -9.36 18.22 -25.44
CA GLY A 176 -10.34 19.24 -25.08
C GLY A 176 -11.70 19.08 -25.77
N ASN A 177 -12.00 17.91 -26.33
CA ASN A 177 -13.32 17.58 -26.87
C ASN A 177 -14.22 17.01 -25.76
N THR A 178 -15.39 17.63 -25.56
CA THR A 178 -16.18 17.48 -24.34
C THR A 178 -17.25 16.38 -24.36
N ALA A 179 -17.39 15.57 -25.43
CA ALA A 179 -18.37 14.49 -25.43
C ALA A 179 -18.18 13.46 -26.57
N PRO A 180 -18.34 12.16 -26.29
CA PRO A 180 -18.80 11.20 -27.30
C PRO A 180 -20.21 11.57 -27.83
N PRO A 181 -20.63 11.03 -28.99
CA PRO A 181 -19.89 10.09 -29.82
C PRO A 181 -18.85 10.83 -30.69
N ASN A 182 -17.72 10.16 -30.96
CA ASN A 182 -16.66 10.53 -31.91
C ASN A 182 -15.40 11.18 -31.31
N LEU A 183 -14.89 10.65 -30.20
CA LEU A 183 -13.50 10.88 -29.81
C LEU A 183 -12.57 10.08 -30.75
N ALA A 184 -12.31 10.63 -31.94
CA ALA A 184 -11.46 10.01 -32.94
C ALA A 184 -9.97 10.13 -32.57
N LEU A 185 -9.21 9.05 -32.73
CA LEU A 185 -7.76 9.03 -32.55
C LEU A 185 -6.99 9.61 -33.75
N ASP A 186 -7.64 10.33 -34.66
CA ASP A 186 -7.03 10.94 -35.84
C ASP A 186 -6.43 12.33 -35.58
N ASN A 187 -6.47 12.80 -34.33
CA ASN A 187 -5.88 14.06 -33.90
C ASN A 187 -4.66 13.80 -32.99
N PRO A 188 -3.43 14.23 -33.34
CA PRO A 188 -3.08 15.05 -34.51
C PRO A 188 -2.96 14.27 -35.83
N SER A 189 -2.96 12.94 -35.79
CA SER A 189 -2.91 12.09 -36.99
C SER A 189 -3.49 10.71 -36.71
N SER A 190 -4.04 10.06 -37.75
CA SER A 190 -4.45 8.65 -37.69
C SER A 190 -3.29 7.73 -37.26
N PRO A 191 -3.60 6.55 -36.70
CA PRO A 191 -2.60 5.55 -36.35
C PRO A 191 -1.71 5.18 -37.54
N SER A 192 -0.42 5.07 -37.26
CA SER A 192 0.58 4.61 -38.22
C SER A 192 0.36 3.13 -38.57
N TYR A 193 0.69 2.75 -39.80
CA TYR A 193 0.60 1.39 -40.30
C TYR A 193 1.89 1.00 -41.03
N PRO A 194 2.34 -0.27 -40.99
CA PRO A 194 3.54 -0.72 -41.68
C PRO A 194 3.39 -0.63 -43.20
N THR A 195 4.49 -0.31 -43.89
CA THR A 195 4.55 -0.32 -45.37
C THR A 195 5.24 -1.57 -45.94
N VAL A 196 5.72 -2.46 -45.06
CA VAL A 196 6.44 -3.68 -45.43
C VAL A 196 5.86 -4.87 -44.67
N TRP A 197 5.83 -6.03 -45.32
CA TRP A 197 5.25 -7.24 -44.74
C TRP A 197 6.05 -7.74 -43.54
N GLY A 198 5.34 -8.09 -42.47
CA GLY A 198 5.93 -8.58 -41.22
C GLY A 198 6.42 -7.46 -40.29
N ASP A 199 6.42 -6.20 -40.74
CA ASP A 199 6.70 -5.07 -39.85
C ASP A 199 5.49 -4.75 -38.98
N THR A 200 5.77 -4.14 -37.83
CA THR A 200 4.78 -3.66 -36.87
C THR A 200 4.90 -2.14 -36.77
N ALA A 201 3.78 -1.44 -36.86
CA ALA A 201 3.71 -0.02 -36.54
C ALA A 201 3.07 0.17 -35.16
N VAL A 202 3.63 1.08 -34.37
CA VAL A 202 3.13 1.47 -33.04
C VAL A 202 2.90 2.97 -33.04
N THR A 203 1.71 3.39 -32.62
CA THR A 203 1.35 4.80 -32.40
C THR A 203 1.00 5.00 -30.95
N VAL A 204 1.55 6.03 -30.31
CA VAL A 204 1.27 6.36 -28.91
C VAL A 204 0.63 7.73 -28.85
N TYR A 205 -0.62 7.79 -28.38
CA TYR A 205 -1.33 9.02 -28.06
C TYR A 205 -1.19 9.29 -26.56
N THR A 206 -0.64 10.44 -26.20
CA THR A 206 -0.40 10.82 -24.80
C THR A 206 -1.36 11.92 -24.37
N PHE A 207 -1.99 11.70 -23.23
CA PHE A 207 -2.97 12.59 -22.61
C PHE A 207 -2.54 12.98 -21.21
N ASP A 208 -2.57 14.28 -20.94
CA ASP A 208 -2.22 14.89 -19.67
C ASP A 208 -3.18 16.05 -19.36
N GLU A 209 -2.90 16.83 -18.32
CA GLU A 209 -3.72 17.99 -17.92
C GLU A 209 -3.84 19.09 -18.99
N THR A 210 -2.96 19.11 -19.99
CA THR A 210 -2.91 20.16 -21.01
C THR A 210 -3.83 19.88 -22.19
N ASN A 211 -4.20 18.62 -22.39
CA ASN A 211 -5.00 18.18 -23.53
C ASN A 211 -6.16 17.24 -23.15
N SER A 212 -6.44 17.03 -21.86
CA SER A 212 -7.52 16.17 -21.40
C SER A 212 -8.09 16.64 -20.06
N ASN A 213 -9.21 16.07 -19.63
CA ASN A 213 -9.77 16.30 -18.29
C ASN A 213 -9.29 15.28 -17.25
N ILE A 214 -8.09 14.72 -17.42
CA ILE A 214 -7.58 13.61 -16.61
C ILE A 214 -7.61 13.84 -15.10
N LYS A 215 -7.31 15.07 -14.65
CA LYS A 215 -7.37 15.43 -13.24
C LYS A 215 -8.80 15.34 -12.69
N ASP A 216 -9.79 15.74 -13.48
CA ASP A 216 -11.18 15.79 -13.03
C ASP A 216 -11.79 14.38 -12.90
N PHE A 217 -11.52 13.49 -13.87
CA PHE A 217 -12.07 12.13 -13.80
C PHE A 217 -11.35 11.26 -12.77
N LEU A 218 -10.07 11.50 -12.48
CA LEU A 218 -9.40 10.79 -11.38
C LEU A 218 -9.92 11.24 -10.00
N GLN A 219 -10.33 12.51 -9.85
CA GLN A 219 -10.87 13.04 -8.60
C GLN A 219 -12.21 12.40 -8.19
N ILE A 220 -12.98 11.83 -9.12
CA ILE A 220 -14.19 11.08 -8.76
C ILE A 220 -13.87 9.70 -8.16
N ASN A 221 -12.60 9.31 -8.05
CA ASN A 221 -12.12 7.98 -7.65
C ASN A 221 -12.83 6.88 -8.47
N PRO A 222 -12.58 6.82 -9.78
CA PRO A 222 -13.29 5.93 -10.68
C PRO A 222 -12.95 4.48 -10.35
N LYS A 223 -13.98 3.64 -10.31
CA LYS A 223 -13.83 2.18 -10.26
C LYS A 223 -13.80 1.56 -11.65
N TYR A 224 -14.58 2.12 -12.58
CA TYR A 224 -14.62 1.63 -13.96
C TYR A 224 -14.37 2.77 -14.94
N ILE A 225 -13.72 2.48 -16.05
CA ILE A 225 -13.82 3.28 -17.26
C ILE A 225 -14.63 2.46 -18.27
N PHE A 226 -15.83 2.94 -18.59
CA PHE A 226 -16.65 2.35 -19.64
C PHE A 226 -16.20 2.89 -20.99
N TYR A 227 -15.99 1.99 -21.94
CA TYR A 227 -15.54 2.37 -23.28
C TYR A 227 -16.25 1.54 -24.35
N SER A 228 -16.37 2.11 -25.55
CA SER A 228 -16.69 1.35 -26.75
C SER A 228 -15.89 1.91 -27.92
N VAL A 229 -15.32 1.02 -28.74
CA VAL A 229 -14.44 1.39 -29.84
C VAL A 229 -15.13 1.11 -31.17
N GLN A 230 -15.07 2.07 -32.08
CA GLN A 230 -15.36 1.88 -33.49
C GLN A 230 -14.08 2.08 -34.27
N ALA A 231 -13.78 1.19 -35.22
CA ALA A 231 -12.67 1.35 -36.14
C ALA A 231 -13.10 1.08 -37.58
N ASP A 232 -12.59 1.86 -38.53
CA ASP A 232 -12.78 1.67 -39.96
C ASP A 232 -11.45 1.31 -40.61
N VAL A 233 -11.30 0.04 -40.98
CA VAL A 233 -10.10 -0.47 -41.63
C VAL A 233 -10.17 -0.19 -43.12
N ASN A 234 -9.11 0.43 -43.66
CA ASN A 234 -9.02 0.95 -45.01
C ASN A 234 -10.26 1.79 -45.40
N PRO A 235 -10.40 3.04 -44.88
CA PRO A 235 -11.56 3.91 -45.08
C PRO A 235 -11.87 4.35 -46.54
N GLY A 236 -11.26 3.70 -47.54
CA GLY A 236 -11.65 3.86 -48.95
C GLY A 236 -10.48 4.04 -49.92
N SER A 237 -9.25 3.70 -49.52
CA SER A 237 -8.09 3.78 -50.41
C SER A 237 -7.85 2.44 -51.13
N THR A 238 -7.34 2.54 -52.36
CA THR A 238 -7.00 1.38 -53.20
C THR A 238 -5.51 1.36 -53.55
N ASP A 239 -4.66 1.93 -52.69
CA ASP A 239 -3.22 2.01 -52.92
C ASP A 239 -2.63 0.61 -53.15
N PRO A 240 -1.96 0.34 -54.28
CA PRO A 240 -1.43 -0.98 -54.60
C PRO A 240 -0.34 -1.49 -53.63
N THR A 241 0.24 -0.60 -52.81
CA THR A 241 1.22 -0.96 -51.79
C THR A 241 0.60 -1.53 -50.52
N PHE A 242 -0.71 -1.36 -50.34
CA PHE A 242 -1.42 -1.88 -49.19
C PHE A 242 -1.45 -3.40 -49.16
N PHE A 243 -1.41 -3.95 -47.95
CA PHE A 243 -1.48 -5.39 -47.74
C PHE A 243 -2.20 -5.72 -46.44
N VAL A 244 -2.85 -6.88 -46.41
CA VAL A 244 -3.33 -7.50 -45.18
C VAL A 244 -3.09 -9.00 -45.23
N LEU A 245 -2.52 -9.57 -44.17
CA LEU A 245 -2.30 -11.01 -44.00
C LEU A 245 -3.37 -11.57 -43.07
N ASP A 246 -3.67 -12.86 -43.16
CA ASP A 246 -4.55 -13.55 -42.20
C ASP A 246 -4.02 -13.43 -40.76
N THR A 247 -2.70 -13.39 -40.62
CA THR A 247 -1.96 -13.16 -39.37
C THR A 247 -1.74 -11.68 -39.05
N SER A 248 -2.25 -10.73 -39.83
CA SER A 248 -2.19 -9.33 -39.42
C SER A 248 -3.07 -9.15 -38.19
N GLU A 249 -2.59 -8.38 -37.23
CA GLU A 249 -3.20 -8.10 -35.94
C GLU A 249 -3.26 -6.58 -35.75
N PHE A 250 -4.30 -6.16 -35.04
CA PHE A 250 -4.48 -4.81 -34.59
C PHE A 250 -4.90 -4.83 -33.12
N SER A 251 -4.20 -4.06 -32.29
CA SER A 251 -4.51 -3.95 -30.86
C SER A 251 -4.50 -2.50 -30.39
N VAL A 252 -5.29 -2.24 -29.35
CA VAL A 252 -5.36 -0.98 -28.63
C VAL A 252 -5.15 -1.28 -27.15
N GLU A 253 -4.07 -0.74 -26.61
CA GLU A 253 -3.71 -0.83 -25.21
C GLU A 253 -3.85 0.55 -24.56
N VAL A 254 -4.14 0.57 -23.28
CA VAL A 254 -4.13 1.77 -22.45
C VAL A 254 -3.11 1.61 -21.34
N GLU A 255 -2.40 2.70 -21.05
CA GLU A 255 -1.50 2.78 -19.92
C GLU A 255 -1.78 4.06 -19.14
N VAL A 256 -1.98 3.95 -17.84
CA VAL A 256 -2.16 5.08 -16.92
C VAL A 256 -0.93 5.16 -16.03
N GLU A 257 -0.20 6.26 -16.12
CA GLU A 257 0.94 6.57 -15.27
C GLU A 257 0.54 7.66 -14.27
N LEU A 258 0.59 7.32 -12.98
CA LEU A 258 0.26 8.20 -11.87
C LEU A 258 1.51 8.40 -11.00
N PRO A 259 2.31 9.45 -11.26
CA PRO A 259 3.39 9.81 -10.34
C PRO A 259 2.82 10.05 -8.95
N LEU A 260 3.49 9.55 -7.90
CA LEU A 260 3.13 9.81 -6.50
C LEU A 260 3.50 11.25 -6.11
N HIS A 261 2.92 12.20 -6.82
CA HIS A 261 3.01 13.64 -6.67
C HIS A 261 1.60 14.19 -6.57
N GLY A 262 1.21 14.66 -5.39
CA GLY A 262 -0.20 14.94 -5.15
C GLY A 262 -0.57 15.21 -3.70
N THR A 263 -1.87 15.12 -3.41
CA THR A 263 -2.42 15.13 -2.05
C THR A 263 -3.28 13.90 -1.81
N ALA A 264 -3.36 13.48 -0.54
CA ALA A 264 -4.20 12.35 -0.15
C ALA A 264 -4.76 12.57 1.25
N ASN A 265 -6.04 12.25 1.44
CA ASN A 265 -6.69 12.23 2.74
C ASN A 265 -7.70 11.09 2.74
N PHE A 266 -7.36 9.97 3.35
CA PHE A 266 -8.19 8.79 3.30
C PHE A 266 -8.14 7.97 4.58
N VAL A 267 -9.21 7.21 4.79
CA VAL A 267 -9.35 6.26 5.88
C VAL A 267 -9.35 4.86 5.29
N SER A 268 -8.46 4.02 5.80
CA SER A 268 -8.45 2.59 5.55
C SER A 268 -8.91 1.84 6.80
N LEU A 269 -9.64 0.76 6.58
CA LEU A 269 -9.99 -0.20 7.62
C LEU A 269 -9.41 -1.54 7.18
N GLY A 270 -8.42 -2.02 7.92
CA GLY A 270 -7.87 -3.36 7.72
C GLY A 270 -8.87 -4.42 8.12
N ASP A 271 -8.65 -5.64 7.61
CA ASP A 271 -9.41 -6.82 7.99
C ASP A 271 -9.13 -7.25 9.44
N THR A 272 -9.92 -8.18 9.96
CA THR A 272 -9.72 -8.81 11.27
C THR A 272 -8.51 -9.73 11.24
N ILE A 273 -7.55 -9.50 12.13
CA ILE A 273 -6.35 -10.32 12.29
C ILE A 273 -6.50 -11.15 13.57
N PRO A 274 -6.29 -12.48 13.54
CA PRO A 274 -6.22 -13.29 14.75
C PRO A 274 -5.19 -12.73 15.72
N PHE A 275 -5.57 -12.58 16.98
CA PHE A 275 -4.75 -11.96 18.01
C PHE A 275 -4.87 -12.74 19.32
N GLU A 276 -3.72 -13.09 19.91
CA GLU A 276 -3.65 -13.64 21.25
C GLU A 276 -2.47 -12.98 21.97
N LEU A 277 -2.72 -12.36 23.12
CA LEU A 277 -1.67 -11.69 23.89
C LEU A 277 -0.80 -12.68 24.69
N GLY A 278 -1.38 -13.80 25.13
CA GLY A 278 -0.71 -14.79 25.98
C GLY A 278 -0.35 -14.31 27.39
N LEU A 279 -0.89 -13.16 27.82
CA LEU A 279 -0.69 -12.57 29.16
C LEU A 279 -2.05 -12.33 29.83
N ASN A 280 -2.09 -12.50 31.16
CA ASN A 280 -3.31 -12.40 31.96
C ASN A 280 -4.46 -13.27 31.42
N ASP A 281 -4.13 -14.41 30.82
CA ASP A 281 -5.13 -15.37 30.37
C ASP A 281 -5.94 -15.88 31.60
N PRO A 282 -7.29 -15.80 31.57
CA PRO A 282 -8.14 -16.35 32.61
C PRO A 282 -7.97 -17.85 32.87
N SER A 283 -7.25 -18.59 32.00
CA SER A 283 -6.91 -20.01 32.22
C SER A 283 -5.90 -20.26 33.36
N GLY A 284 -5.25 -19.22 33.90
CA GLY A 284 -4.52 -19.27 35.18
C GLY A 284 -2.99 -19.17 35.08
N SER A 285 -2.47 -18.00 34.72
CA SER A 285 -1.02 -17.72 34.80
C SER A 285 -0.58 -17.35 36.23
N GLU A 286 0.50 -17.96 36.74
CA GLU A 286 1.13 -17.61 38.05
C GLU A 286 1.71 -16.19 38.06
N VAL A 287 2.05 -15.65 36.89
CA VAL A 287 2.59 -14.30 36.71
C VAL A 287 1.49 -13.42 36.14
N VAL A 288 1.10 -12.39 36.91
CA VAL A 288 0.10 -11.41 36.48
C VAL A 288 0.80 -10.12 36.11
N VAL A 289 0.51 -9.57 34.94
CA VAL A 289 0.98 -8.23 34.55
C VAL A 289 -0.02 -7.22 35.09
N THR A 290 0.42 -6.35 36.00
CA THR A 290 -0.46 -5.35 36.63
C THR A 290 -0.46 -4.04 35.86
N GLU A 291 0.66 -3.71 35.21
CA GLU A 291 0.83 -2.47 34.46
C GLU A 291 1.78 -2.71 33.28
N ALA A 292 1.50 -2.11 32.13
CA ALA A 292 2.40 -2.08 31.00
C ALA A 292 2.47 -0.66 30.41
N LEU A 293 3.68 -0.18 30.16
CA LEU A 293 3.97 1.03 29.44
C LEU A 293 4.65 0.67 28.13
N PHE A 294 3.92 0.77 27.03
CA PHE A 294 4.49 0.61 25.69
C PHE A 294 5.13 1.92 25.25
N MET A 295 6.35 1.84 24.77
CA MET A 295 7.09 2.96 24.19
C MET A 295 7.30 2.69 22.71
N VAL A 296 6.64 3.48 21.87
CA VAL A 296 6.75 3.40 20.41
C VAL A 296 7.58 4.58 19.93
N ASN A 297 8.71 4.30 19.30
CA ASN A 297 9.52 5.28 18.60
C ASN A 297 9.35 5.06 17.10
N THR A 298 8.95 6.09 16.37
CA THR A 298 8.85 6.04 14.91
C THR A 298 9.70 7.08 14.25
N TYR A 299 10.33 6.72 13.14
CA TYR A 299 11.05 7.60 12.24
C TYR A 299 10.39 7.46 10.87
N ASN A 300 9.83 8.56 10.37
CA ASN A 300 9.09 8.56 9.12
C ASN A 300 9.72 9.53 8.13
N ASP A 301 10.21 9.03 7.00
CA ASP A 301 10.70 9.85 5.90
C ASP A 301 9.59 10.37 4.98
N PHE A 302 8.41 9.76 5.04
CA PHE A 302 7.29 10.14 4.19
C PHE A 302 6.67 11.48 4.65
N PRO A 303 6.23 12.33 3.72
CA PRO A 303 5.52 13.57 4.02
C PRO A 303 4.02 13.35 4.32
N VAL A 304 3.69 12.26 5.01
CA VAL A 304 2.32 11.86 5.34
C VAL A 304 2.19 11.61 6.84
N ASP A 305 1.12 12.15 7.43
CA ASP A 305 0.66 11.78 8.77
C ASP A 305 -0.16 10.50 8.67
N VAL A 306 0.13 9.53 9.54
CA VAL A 306 -0.65 8.30 9.69
C VAL A 306 -1.22 8.25 11.10
N GLU A 307 -2.54 8.30 11.22
CA GLU A 307 -3.25 8.04 12.45
C GLU A 307 -3.67 6.57 12.50
N MET A 308 -3.19 5.82 13.48
CA MET A 308 -3.54 4.42 13.66
C MET A 308 -4.30 4.19 14.96
N GLN A 309 -5.27 3.27 14.91
CA GLN A 309 -5.98 2.75 16.05
C GLN A 309 -6.06 1.23 15.94
N LEU A 310 -5.82 0.54 17.05
CA LEU A 310 -6.00 -0.91 17.15
C LEU A 310 -7.23 -1.19 18.00
N LEU A 311 -8.19 -1.89 17.44
CA LEU A 311 -9.42 -2.32 18.10
C LEU A 311 -9.32 -3.81 18.39
N PHE A 312 -9.59 -4.23 19.62
CA PHE A 312 -9.48 -5.63 20.03
C PHE A 312 -10.88 -6.20 20.28
N MET A 313 -11.15 -7.39 19.76
CA MET A 313 -12.47 -8.02 19.78
C MET A 313 -12.46 -9.39 20.45
N ASP A 314 -13.59 -9.75 21.05
CA ASP A 314 -13.84 -11.10 21.56
C ASP A 314 -14.42 -12.04 20.48
N SER A 315 -14.69 -13.29 20.88
CA SER A 315 -15.25 -14.33 20.00
C SER A 315 -16.62 -14.00 19.39
N ASN A 316 -17.33 -13.01 19.92
CA ASN A 316 -18.63 -12.57 19.44
C ASN A 316 -18.52 -11.32 18.53
N GLN A 317 -17.30 -10.96 18.09
CA GLN A 317 -17.04 -9.77 17.27
C GLN A 317 -17.37 -8.45 17.98
N VAL A 318 -17.34 -8.43 19.32
CA VAL A 318 -17.57 -7.22 20.09
C VAL A 318 -16.22 -6.59 20.43
N VAL A 319 -16.05 -5.30 20.12
CA VAL A 319 -14.87 -4.54 20.53
C VAL A 319 -14.85 -4.41 22.05
N ILE A 320 -13.87 -5.05 22.70
CA ILE A 320 -13.69 -5.09 24.15
C ILE A 320 -12.61 -4.12 24.65
N ASP A 321 -11.66 -3.72 23.79
CA ASP A 321 -10.69 -2.67 24.09
C ASP A 321 -10.20 -1.95 22.82
N SER A 322 -9.49 -0.85 23.02
CA SER A 322 -8.77 -0.13 21.98
C SER A 322 -7.42 0.29 22.54
N LEU A 323 -6.34 0.19 21.74
CA LEU A 323 -5.01 0.51 22.25
C LEU A 323 -4.91 1.97 22.72
N PHE A 324 -5.53 2.89 21.97
CA PHE A 324 -5.61 4.31 22.31
C PHE A 324 -7.05 4.69 22.71
N ARG A 325 -7.22 5.46 23.79
CA ARG A 325 -8.53 5.85 24.35
C ARG A 325 -8.66 7.36 24.44
N ASN A 326 -9.87 7.85 24.77
CA ASN A 326 -10.17 9.28 24.96
C ASN A 326 -9.90 10.17 23.74
N GLY A 327 -10.14 9.63 22.53
CA GLY A 327 -9.87 10.34 21.28
C GLY A 327 -8.39 10.43 20.90
N GLN A 328 -7.50 9.74 21.62
CA GLN A 328 -6.11 9.58 21.21
C GLN A 328 -6.02 8.54 20.08
N SER A 329 -5.11 8.77 19.15
CA SER A 329 -4.65 7.83 18.14
C SER A 329 -3.13 7.76 18.20
N PHE A 330 -2.56 6.66 17.71
CA PHE A 330 -1.14 6.67 17.38
C PHE A 330 -0.96 7.59 16.19
N ILE A 331 -0.20 8.67 16.34
CA ILE A 331 0.09 9.56 15.23
C ILE A 331 1.55 9.41 14.85
N LEU A 332 1.76 8.74 13.72
CA LEU A 332 3.03 8.74 13.04
C LEU A 332 3.06 10.00 12.18
N ARG A 333 3.82 11.00 12.62
CA ARG A 333 3.90 12.29 11.93
C ARG A 333 4.77 12.20 10.68
N GLY A 334 4.37 12.92 9.64
CA GLY A 334 5.11 13.12 8.40
C GLY A 334 6.40 13.91 8.59
N ALA A 335 7.40 13.62 7.77
CA ALA A 335 8.55 14.49 7.60
C ALA A 335 8.16 15.80 6.91
N SER A 336 8.87 16.87 7.24
CA SER A 336 8.63 18.17 6.63
C SER A 336 8.96 18.13 5.14
N VAL A 337 8.04 18.65 4.32
CA VAL A 337 8.20 18.77 2.87
C VAL A 337 9.31 19.79 2.55
N GLY A 338 10.23 19.42 1.66
CA GLY A 338 11.27 20.32 1.17
C GLY A 338 10.76 21.33 0.13
N PRO A 339 11.63 22.22 -0.37
CA PRO A 339 11.24 23.21 -1.38
C PRO A 339 10.89 22.57 -2.74
N ALA A 340 9.98 23.22 -3.48
CA ALA A 340 9.70 22.90 -4.87
C ALA A 340 10.95 23.14 -5.76
N PRO A 341 11.10 22.43 -6.90
CA PRO A 341 10.15 21.45 -7.47
C PRO A 341 10.34 20.01 -6.93
N ALA A 342 11.38 19.77 -6.13
CA ALA A 342 11.69 18.43 -5.64
C ALA A 342 10.72 17.97 -4.54
N LEU A 343 10.25 18.87 -3.67
CA LEU A 343 9.33 18.53 -2.56
C LEU A 343 9.82 17.36 -1.69
N ARG A 344 11.14 17.08 -1.71
CA ARG A 344 11.74 15.93 -1.04
C ARG A 344 11.94 16.26 0.43
N THR A 345 11.56 15.34 1.31
CA THR A 345 11.90 15.37 2.73
C THR A 345 13.40 15.22 2.92
N SER A 346 13.94 15.85 3.96
CA SER A 346 15.40 15.88 4.22
C SER A 346 15.82 15.16 5.50
N THR A 347 14.88 14.99 6.43
CA THR A 347 15.14 14.36 7.73
C THR A 347 13.88 13.62 8.20
N PRO A 348 14.01 12.36 8.64
CA PRO A 348 12.88 11.62 9.16
C PRO A 348 12.26 12.32 10.35
N ARG A 349 10.94 12.28 10.44
CA ARG A 349 10.22 12.77 11.62
C ARG A 349 10.26 11.72 12.72
N HIS A 350 10.98 12.03 13.80
CA HIS A 350 10.97 11.21 15.01
C HIS A 350 9.77 11.55 15.89
N THR A 351 8.99 10.54 16.27
CA THR A 351 7.88 10.67 17.22
C THR A 351 7.99 9.59 18.31
N VAL A 352 7.77 9.98 19.56
CA VAL A 352 7.73 9.07 20.71
C VAL A 352 6.31 9.05 21.25
N THR A 353 5.70 7.87 21.25
CA THR A 353 4.37 7.66 21.83
C THR A 353 4.49 6.70 23.00
N GLN A 354 3.81 7.04 24.09
CA GLN A 354 3.73 6.21 25.28
C GLN A 354 2.28 5.76 25.48
N VAL A 355 2.08 4.45 25.62
CA VAL A 355 0.75 3.88 25.87
C VAL A 355 0.77 3.16 27.20
N PHE A 356 0.06 3.72 28.17
CA PHE A 356 -0.13 3.09 29.47
C PHE A 356 -1.35 2.18 29.44
N VAL A 357 -1.15 0.93 29.85
CA VAL A 357 -2.18 -0.11 29.94
C VAL A 357 -2.17 -0.65 31.37
N ASN A 358 -3.27 -0.43 32.09
CA ASN A 358 -3.43 -0.96 33.45
C ASN A 358 -3.95 -2.41 33.41
N GLN A 359 -3.96 -3.06 34.57
CA GLN A 359 -4.40 -4.45 34.72
C GLN A 359 -5.76 -4.73 34.07
N ALA A 360 -6.78 -3.92 34.36
CA ALA A 360 -8.11 -4.13 33.79
C ALA A 360 -8.13 -4.13 32.25
N ARG A 361 -7.27 -3.32 31.62
CA ARG A 361 -7.09 -3.33 30.17
C ARG A 361 -6.27 -4.52 29.70
N LEU A 362 -5.22 -4.90 30.43
CA LEU A 362 -4.44 -6.12 30.13
C LEU A 362 -5.34 -7.36 30.17
N ASP A 363 -6.27 -7.43 31.13
CA ASP A 363 -7.24 -8.51 31.25
C ASP A 363 -8.27 -8.51 30.10
N ASN A 364 -8.59 -7.34 29.52
CA ASN A 364 -9.40 -7.28 28.29
C ASN A 364 -8.60 -7.76 27.09
N LEU A 365 -7.35 -7.29 26.94
CA LEU A 365 -6.47 -7.69 25.83
C LEU A 365 -6.15 -9.19 25.89
N GLY A 366 -6.00 -9.77 27.07
CA GLY A 366 -5.83 -11.21 27.26
C GLY A 366 -7.05 -12.06 26.84
N ARG A 367 -8.24 -11.44 26.75
CA ARG A 367 -9.48 -12.08 26.24
C ARG A 367 -9.75 -11.79 24.77
N ALA A 368 -8.99 -10.90 24.15
CA ALA A 368 -9.15 -10.60 22.74
C ALA A 368 -8.68 -11.79 21.90
N GLN A 369 -9.44 -12.11 20.87
CA GLN A 369 -9.14 -13.17 19.91
C GLN A 369 -8.83 -12.60 18.52
N GLU A 370 -9.25 -11.36 18.28
CA GLU A 370 -9.05 -10.68 17.01
C GLU A 370 -8.72 -9.22 17.23
N MET A 371 -8.05 -8.63 16.24
CA MET A 371 -7.69 -7.22 16.22
C MET A 371 -8.01 -6.62 14.84
N ILE A 372 -8.55 -5.42 14.82
CA ILE A 372 -8.74 -4.60 13.62
C ILE A 372 -7.74 -3.44 13.67
N VAL A 373 -7.05 -3.22 12.56
CA VAL A 373 -6.20 -2.04 12.35
C VAL A 373 -6.99 -1.00 11.58
N ARG A 374 -7.23 0.16 12.18
CA ARG A 374 -7.82 1.32 11.49
C ARG A 374 -6.74 2.35 11.24
N GLY A 375 -6.57 2.75 9.99
CA GLY A 375 -5.62 3.76 9.56
C GLY A 375 -6.32 4.98 8.97
N ARG A 376 -5.78 6.17 9.22
CA ARG A 376 -6.08 7.36 8.43
C ARG A 376 -4.75 7.93 7.96
N LEU A 377 -4.62 8.12 6.65
CA LEU A 377 -3.48 8.79 6.06
C LEU A 377 -3.89 10.17 5.59
N THR A 378 -3.01 11.14 5.80
CA THR A 378 -3.21 12.52 5.35
C THR A 378 -1.87 13.09 4.95
N THR A 379 -1.77 13.66 3.75
CA THR A 379 -0.55 14.34 3.32
C THR A 379 -0.30 15.59 4.18
N SER A 380 0.91 16.15 4.09
CA SER A 380 1.34 17.28 4.91
C SER A 380 0.33 18.45 4.93
N ASN A 381 0.31 19.17 6.06
CA ASN A 381 -0.60 20.30 6.29
C ASN A 381 -2.08 19.92 6.09
N ASP A 382 -2.54 18.89 6.80
CA ASP A 382 -3.93 18.39 6.76
C ASP A 382 -4.46 18.03 5.36
N GLY A 383 -3.55 17.66 4.45
CA GLY A 383 -3.90 17.27 3.08
C GLY A 383 -3.88 18.42 2.07
N PHE A 384 -3.47 19.63 2.46
CA PHE A 384 -3.45 20.80 1.59
C PHE A 384 -2.13 20.96 0.81
N ASP A 385 -1.02 20.41 1.31
CA ASP A 385 0.27 20.54 0.64
C ASP A 385 0.47 19.40 -0.37
N LEU A 386 0.93 19.76 -1.57
CA LEU A 386 1.46 18.81 -2.53
C LEU A 386 2.71 18.14 -1.97
N VAL A 387 2.76 16.83 -2.12
CA VAL A 387 3.89 16.02 -1.68
C VAL A 387 4.35 15.08 -2.77
N LYS A 388 5.60 14.65 -2.70
CA LYS A 388 6.19 13.60 -3.55
C LYS A 388 6.63 12.42 -2.69
N VAL A 389 6.44 11.20 -3.18
CA VAL A 389 6.93 9.97 -2.53
C VAL A 389 8.07 9.40 -3.35
N TYR A 390 9.24 9.29 -2.74
CA TYR A 390 10.46 8.79 -3.37
C TYR A 390 10.79 7.37 -2.88
N GLN A 391 11.41 6.56 -3.74
CA GLN A 391 11.71 5.15 -3.47
C GLN A 391 12.55 4.89 -2.21
N ASP A 392 13.35 5.87 -1.78
CA ASP A 392 14.25 5.77 -0.63
C ASP A 392 13.59 6.15 0.69
N TYR A 393 12.29 6.47 0.70
CA TYR A 393 11.56 6.76 1.92
C TYR A 393 11.28 5.48 2.72
N GLU A 394 11.58 5.56 4.02
CA GLU A 394 11.35 4.48 4.96
C GLU A 394 10.46 4.95 6.14
N ILE A 395 9.72 3.99 6.69
CA ILE A 395 9.16 4.08 8.04
C ILE A 395 9.89 3.08 8.92
N GLU A 396 10.56 3.56 9.97
CA GLU A 396 11.13 2.72 11.02
C GLU A 396 10.28 2.80 12.27
N VAL A 397 9.91 1.63 12.82
CA VAL A 397 9.15 1.49 14.07
C VAL A 397 9.95 0.67 15.08
N LYS A 398 10.13 1.23 16.28
CA LYS A 398 10.76 0.56 17.43
C LYS A 398 9.77 0.55 18.59
N LEU A 399 9.33 -0.64 18.98
CA LEU A 399 8.43 -0.85 20.11
C LEU A 399 9.19 -1.52 21.26
N GLY A 400 9.11 -0.91 22.44
CA GLY A 400 9.50 -1.54 23.70
C GLY A 400 8.33 -1.54 24.68
N VAL A 401 8.40 -2.41 25.69
CA VAL A 401 7.46 -2.42 26.81
C VAL A 401 8.22 -2.38 28.13
N LYS A 402 7.69 -1.61 29.07
CA LYS A 402 8.03 -1.71 30.48
C LYS A 402 6.82 -2.29 31.23
N ALA A 403 6.95 -3.48 31.78
CA ALA A 403 5.88 -4.18 32.46
C ALA A 403 6.16 -4.31 33.95
N LYS A 404 5.15 -4.08 34.77
CA LYS A 404 5.15 -4.38 36.20
C LYS A 404 4.41 -5.68 36.41
N LEU A 405 5.09 -6.65 37.00
CA LEU A 405 4.54 -7.96 37.29
C LEU A 405 4.10 -8.02 38.75
N GLN A 406 3.17 -8.91 39.04
CA GLN A 406 2.85 -9.39 40.37
C GLN A 406 2.94 -10.91 40.32
N ILE A 407 3.78 -11.46 41.18
CA ILE A 407 3.96 -12.90 41.33
C ILE A 407 3.38 -13.27 42.69
N GLY A 408 2.30 -14.06 42.67
CA GLY A 408 1.65 -14.63 43.85
C GLY A 408 1.99 -16.11 43.97
N GLU A 409 1.97 -16.63 45.20
CA GLU A 409 2.02 -18.09 45.47
C GLU A 409 0.80 -18.83 44.91
#